data_AF-C9MLP1-F1
#
_entry.id   AF-C9MLP1-F1
#
_cell.length_a   1.000
_cell.length_b   1.000
_cell.length_c   1.000
_cell.angle_alpha   90.00
_cell.angle_beta   90.00
_cell.angle_gamma   90.00
#
_symmetry.space_group_name_H-M   'P 1'
#
loop_
_entity.id
_entity.type
_entity.pdbx_description
1 polymer ?
#
loop_
_entity_poly.entity_id
_entity_poly.type
_entity_poly.pdbx_seq_one_letter_code
_entity_poly.pdbx_strand_id
1 'polypeptide(L)' 'MSIEEFRKEILSALLAKTNTKGEPRFDEASAKELLNQLSDNELEEGILFNTPEDVADVLSEIGRL' A
#
# COMPACT_ATOMS: atom_id res chain seq x y z
N MET A 1 9.06 -8.08 11.70
CA MET A 1 8.63 -6.80 11.11
C MET A 1 7.50 -6.25 11.97
N SER A 2 7.45 -4.95 12.23
CA SER A 2 6.35 -4.33 12.99
C SER A 2 5.27 -3.82 12.05
N ILE A 3 4.02 -3.69 12.51
CA ILE A 3 2.90 -3.13 11.73
C ILE A 3 3.25 -1.75 11.17
N GLU A 4 3.88 -0.89 11.96
CA GLU A 4 4.28 0.45 11.53
C GLU A 4 5.29 0.42 10.38
N GLU A 5 6.24 -0.51 10.42
CA GLU A 5 7.22 -0.68 9.34
C GLU A 5 6.53 -1.26 8.10
N PHE A 6 5.58 -2.19 8.27
CA PHE A 6 4.84 -2.78 7.15
C PHE A 6 3.97 -1.74 6.46
N ARG A 7 3.31 -0.88 7.24
CA ARG A 7 2.60 0.29 6.71
C ARG A 7 3.53 1.20 5.92
N LYS A 8 4.72 1.52 6.42
CA LYS A 8 5.65 2.39 5.70
C LYS A 8 6.13 1.77 4.40
N GLU A 9 6.43 0.47 4.39
CA GLU A 9 6.86 -0.22 3.17
C GLU A 9 5.74 -0.30 2.14
N ILE A 10 4.51 -0.63 2.55
CA ILE A 10 3.34 -0.60 1.65
C ILE A 10 3.13 0.81 1.09
N LEU A 11 3.21 1.83 1.94
CA LEU A 11 3.06 3.22 1.52
C LEU A 11 4.14 3.62 0.50
N SER A 12 5.40 3.24 0.74
CA SER A 12 6.49 3.52 -0.20
C SER A 12 6.29 2.80 -1.52
N ALA A 13 5.80 1.55 -1.50
CA ALA A 13 5.50 0.79 -2.70
C ALA A 13 4.33 1.42 -3.49
N LEU A 14 3.27 1.88 -2.81
CA LEU A 14 2.17 2.62 -3.43
C LEU A 14 2.64 3.92 -4.09
N LEU A 15 3.54 4.67 -3.45
CA LEU A 15 4.08 5.92 -4.01
C LEU A 15 5.06 5.69 -5.16
N ALA A 16 5.72 4.54 -5.19
CA ALA A 16 6.59 4.14 -6.30
C ALA A 16 5.80 3.70 -7.55
N LYS A 17 4.50 3.37 -7.40
CA LYS A 17 3.68 2.96 -8.55
C LYS A 17 3.39 4.16 -9.45
N THR A 18 3.66 3.98 -10.73
CA THR A 18 3.36 4.96 -11.78
C THR A 18 2.23 4.49 -12.69
N ASN A 19 1.50 5.44 -13.26
CA ASN A 19 0.50 5.17 -14.30
C ASN A 19 1.19 4.89 -15.66
N THR A 20 0.41 4.66 -16.71
CA THR A 20 0.90 4.39 -18.08
C THR A 20 1.69 5.56 -18.70
N LYS A 21 1.61 6.75 -18.11
CA LYS A 21 2.36 7.95 -18.52
C LYS A 21 3.67 8.13 -17.74
N GLY A 22 3.97 7.25 -16.77
CA GLY A 22 5.12 7.36 -15.88
C GLY A 22 4.94 8.38 -14.75
N GLU A 23 3.72 8.89 -14.55
CA GLU A 23 3.41 9.80 -13.44
C GLU A 23 3.02 8.98 -12.20
N PRO A 24 3.28 9.46 -10.97
CA PRO A 24 2.84 8.80 -9.75
C PRO A 24 1.35 8.50 -9.82
N ARG A 25 0.97 7.24 -9.59
CA ARG A 25 -0.43 6.82 -9.62
C ARG A 25 -1.20 7.35 -8.42
N PHE A 26 -0.53 7.48 -7.28
CA PHE A 26 -1.07 7.99 -6.03
C PHE A 26 -0.15 9.06 -5.48
N ASP A 27 -0.73 10.12 -4.92
CA ASP A 27 -0.03 11.04 -4.03
C ASP A 27 0.02 10.47 -2.61
N GLU A 28 0.83 11.09 -1.74
CA GLU A 28 1.01 10.63 -0.36
C GLU A 28 -0.29 10.59 0.44
N ALA A 29 -1.20 11.55 0.24
CA ALA A 29 -2.46 11.58 0.96
C ALA A 29 -3.37 10.43 0.49
N SER A 30 -3.54 10.28 -0.83
CA SER A 30 -4.34 9.19 -1.42
C SER A 30 -3.82 7.80 -1.03
N ALA A 31 -2.49 7.59 -1.04
CA ALA A 31 -1.89 6.32 -0.65
C ALA A 31 -2.07 6.03 0.85
N LYS A 32 -1.97 7.05 1.71
CA LYS A 32 -2.28 6.93 3.14
C LYS A 32 -3.75 6.63 3.40
N GLU A 33 -4.66 7.22 2.63
CA GLU A 33 -6.09 6.93 2.74
C GLU A 33 -6.39 5.47 2.36
N LEU A 34 -5.82 4.96 1.27
CA LEU A 34 -5.93 3.54 0.90
C LEU A 34 -5.39 2.63 2.00
N LEU A 35 -4.20 2.93 2.51
CA LEU A 35 -3.57 2.15 3.57
C LEU A 35 -4.36 2.19 4.90
N ASN A 36 -5.04 3.30 5.19
CA ASN A 36 -5.91 3.42 6.36
C ASN A 36 -7.21 2.63 6.24
N GLN A 37 -7.55 2.09 5.07
CA GLN A 37 -8.67 1.15 4.93
C GLN A 37 -8.33 -0.22 5.53
N LEU A 38 -7.04 -0.54 5.69
CA LEU A 38 -6.58 -1.75 6.34
C LEU A 38 -6.46 -1.56 7.85
N SER A 39 -7.09 -2.47 8.58
CA SER A 39 -6.98 -2.57 10.03
C SER A 39 -5.65 -3.17 10.45
N ASP A 40 -5.22 -2.89 11.68
CA ASP A 40 -3.96 -3.43 12.22
C ASP A 40 -3.93 -4.97 12.19
N ASN A 41 -5.06 -5.64 12.43
CA ASN A 41 -5.17 -7.10 12.33
C ASN A 41 -4.94 -7.60 10.89
N GLU A 42 -5.49 -6.92 9.88
CA GLU A 42 -5.29 -7.28 8.47
C GLU A 42 -3.83 -7.07 8.05
N LEU A 43 -3.17 -6.05 8.62
CA LEU A 43 -1.75 -5.80 8.40
C LEU A 43 -0.86 -6.84 9.11
N GLU A 44 -1.22 -7.28 10.32
CA GLU A 44 -0.53 -8.39 10.99
C GLU A 44 -0.62 -9.69 10.18
N GLU A 45 -1.81 -10.04 9.68
CA GLU A 45 -1.97 -11.19 8.78
C GLU A 45 -1.20 -10.97 7.47
N GLY A 46 -1.22 -9.74 6.94
CA GLY A 46 -0.43 -9.32 5.80
C GLY A 46 1.06 -9.59 5.97
N ILE A 47 1.64 -9.30 7.14
CA ILE A 47 3.07 -9.56 7.44
C ILE A 47 3.39 -11.06 7.41
N LEU A 48 2.45 -11.92 7.82
CA LEU A 48 2.67 -13.36 7.91
C LEU A 48 2.54 -14.07 6.56
N PHE A 49 1.71 -13.55 5.65
CA PHE A 49 1.32 -14.24 4.42
C PHE A 49 1.67 -13.49 3.13
N ASN A 50 2.00 -12.20 3.20
CA ASN A 50 2.22 -11.34 2.04
C ASN A 50 3.49 -10.51 2.18
N THR A 51 3.97 -9.95 1.07
CA THR A 51 4.99 -8.90 1.07
C THR A 51 4.33 -7.51 1.04
N PRO A 52 5.02 -6.43 1.49
CA PRO A 52 4.50 -5.08 1.38
C PRO A 52 4.16 -4.69 -0.07
N GLU A 53 4.94 -5.20 -1.03
CA GLU A 53 4.75 -4.97 -2.47
C GLU A 53 3.47 -5.63 -2.99
N ASP A 54 3.21 -6.89 -2.61
CA ASP A 54 1.99 -7.60 -2.99
C ASP A 54 0.75 -6.89 -2.46
N VAL A 55 0.78 -6.47 -1.19
CA VAL A 55 -0.32 -5.72 -0.57
C VAL A 55 -0.51 -4.36 -1.28
N ALA A 56 0.58 -3.68 -1.64
CA ALA A 56 0.51 -2.44 -2.40
C ALA A 56 -0.06 -2.65 -3.82
N ASP A 57 0.23 -3.76 -4.49
CA ASP A 57 -0.38 -4.12 -5.78
C ASP A 57 -1.88 -4.31 -5.64
N VAL A 58 -2.32 -5.12 -4.68
CA VAL A 58 -3.74 -5.36 -4.42
C VAL A 58 -4.46 -4.06 -4.06
N LEU A 59 -3.89 -3.24 -3.17
CA LEU A 59 -4.44 -1.92 -2.83
C LEU A 59 -4.51 -0.98 -4.03
N SER A 60 -3.50 -1.01 -4.90
CA SER A 60 -3.47 -0.21 -6.14
C SER A 60 -4.53 -0.65 -7.16
N GLU A 61 -4.90 -1.93 -7.17
CA GLU A 61 -5.99 -2.44 -8.00
C GLU A 61 -7.37 -2.07 -7.45
N ILE A 62 -7.53 -2.12 -6.12
CA ILE A 62 -8.78 -1.75 -5.43
C ILE A 62 -9.01 -0.24 -5.45
N GLY A 63 -7.93 0.54 -5.33
CA GLY A 63 -7.93 2.00 -5.44
C GLY A 63 -8.27 2.46 -6.86
N ARG A 64 -9.55 2.42 -7.23
CA ARG A 64 -10.08 3.16 -8.38
C ARG A 64 -10.07 4.66 -8.04
N LEU A 65 -9.14 5.37 -8.65
CA LEU A 65 -9.27 6.81 -8.95
C LEU A 65 -10.20 6.97 -10.16
#